data_AF-A0A4D7YCM8-F1
#
_entry.id   AF-A0A4D7YCM8-F1
#
_cell.length_a   1.000
_cell.length_b   1.000
_cell.length_c   1.000
_cell.angle_alpha   90.00
_cell.angle_beta   90.00
_cell.angle_gamma   90.00
#
_symmetry.space_group_name_H-M   'P 1'
#
loop_
_entity.id
_entity.type
_entity.pdbx_description
1 polymer ?
#
loop_
_entity_poly.entity_id
_entity_poly.type
_entity_poly.pdbx_seq_one_letter_code
_entity_poly.pdbx_strand_id
1 'polypeptide(L)'
;MSRTGFTPLFPAIIVPAMMLALSGCNTTEALTPQVDVGHNASQSTPVTQGDLDQMAAAADRAPTGAPATATSVPAYAPQNSLQAQAQALSNGSQYGEPLRQNQTAAQPPAAAQPAPAQQTASLAPAASGNSIRFLPIIGAPVQAVTPLSRQLGAEARAKGLTIRASNDNSAENILKGYFSAFADGAKVNVVYVWDILDANGVRLHRLQGQETVAAKGSDPWAAVTDRVMQDIAAKTLNDYSSWKQSQQG
;
A
#
# COMPACT_ATOMS: atom_id res chain seq x y z
N MET A 1 71.73 0.73 21.84
CA MET A 1 70.75 -0.16 21.21
C MET A 1 70.03 0.62 20.12
N SER A 2 70.49 0.44 18.89
CA SER A 2 69.98 1.09 17.69
C SER A 2 68.72 0.39 17.21
N ARG A 3 67.63 1.13 16.96
CA ARG A 3 66.61 0.75 15.96
C ARG A 3 66.07 2.00 15.25
N THR A 4 66.59 2.12 14.04
CA THR A 4 66.32 3.04 12.94
C THR A 4 64.83 3.11 12.60
N GLY A 5 64.33 4.34 12.41
CA GLY A 5 63.00 4.62 11.88
C GLY A 5 62.91 4.27 10.40
N PHE A 6 61.82 3.61 10.01
CA PHE A 6 61.54 3.19 8.65
C PHE A 6 60.53 4.17 8.04
N THR A 7 60.99 4.96 7.07
CA THR A 7 60.16 5.87 6.27
C THR A 7 59.53 5.08 5.12
N PRO A 8 58.20 5.11 4.88
CA PRO A 8 57.65 4.54 3.67
C PRO A 8 57.78 5.53 2.49
N LEU A 9 58.60 5.15 1.52
CA LEU A 9 58.65 5.71 0.17
C LEU A 9 57.39 5.29 -0.60
N PHE A 10 56.57 6.26 -0.98
CA PHE A 10 55.50 6.09 -1.97
C PHE A 10 56.09 6.22 -3.38
N PRO A 11 56.00 5.21 -4.27
CA PRO A 11 56.26 5.42 -5.69
C PRO A 11 55.04 6.06 -6.34
N ALA A 12 55.20 7.30 -6.79
CA ALA A 12 54.26 7.99 -7.65
C ALA A 12 54.14 7.26 -8.99
N ILE A 13 52.99 6.62 -9.23
CA ILE A 13 52.64 6.03 -10.52
C ILE A 13 52.26 7.16 -11.47
N ILE A 14 53.11 7.40 -12.47
CA ILE A 14 52.88 8.30 -13.59
C ILE A 14 51.90 7.62 -14.54
N VAL A 15 50.66 8.13 -14.60
CA VAL A 15 49.67 7.73 -15.61
C VAL A 15 49.73 8.74 -16.76
N PRO A 16 50.22 8.37 -17.96
CA PRO A 16 50.06 9.23 -19.12
C PRO A 16 48.60 9.17 -19.60
N ALA A 17 47.94 10.33 -19.52
CA ALA A 17 46.59 10.57 -20.02
C ALA A 17 46.56 10.40 -21.54
N MET A 18 46.00 9.29 -22.00
CA MET A 18 45.72 9.00 -23.40
C MET A 18 44.43 9.73 -23.81
N MET A 19 44.56 10.76 -24.66
CA MET A 19 43.44 11.49 -25.25
C MET A 19 42.60 10.56 -26.14
N LEU A 20 41.34 10.33 -25.76
CA LEU A 20 40.32 9.72 -26.60
C LEU A 20 39.59 10.81 -27.38
N ALA A 21 39.71 10.76 -28.71
CA ALA A 21 38.97 11.60 -29.63
C ALA A 21 37.48 11.23 -29.62
N LEU A 22 36.60 12.17 -29.25
CA LEU A 22 35.16 12.03 -29.40
C LEU A 22 34.75 12.34 -30.85
N SER A 23 34.73 11.31 -31.69
CA SER A 23 34.03 11.33 -32.98
C SER A 23 32.71 10.58 -32.83
N GLY A 24 31.71 11.23 -32.21
CA GLY A 24 30.34 10.73 -32.16
C GLY A 24 29.52 11.34 -33.28
N CYS A 25 29.26 10.58 -34.35
CA CYS A 25 28.27 10.91 -35.37
C CYS A 25 26.87 10.91 -34.76
N ASN A 26 26.22 12.07 -34.70
CA ASN A 26 24.79 12.17 -34.39
C ASN A 26 24.02 12.06 -35.71
N THR A 27 23.48 10.88 -36.02
CA THR A 27 22.53 10.68 -37.13
C THR A 27 21.13 10.69 -36.56
N THR A 28 20.38 11.64 -37.09
CA THR A 28 18.96 11.88 -36.87
C THR A 28 18.10 10.81 -37.56
N GLU A 29 16.88 10.68 -37.04
CA GLU A 29 15.67 10.20 -37.72
C GLU A 29 15.41 8.69 -37.95
N ALA A 30 14.29 8.29 -37.33
CA ALA A 30 13.15 7.63 -37.96
C ALA A 30 13.23 6.12 -38.23
N LEU A 31 12.94 5.34 -37.19
CA LEU A 31 12.14 4.11 -37.33
C LEU A 31 11.25 3.91 -36.09
N THR A 32 10.21 4.73 -35.96
CA THR A 32 8.97 4.25 -35.33
C THR A 32 8.27 3.35 -36.34
N PRO A 33 8.15 2.04 -36.12
CA PRO A 33 7.23 1.25 -36.92
C PRO A 33 5.82 1.77 -36.62
N GLN A 34 5.15 2.28 -37.66
CA GLN A 34 3.71 2.46 -37.65
C GLN A 34 3.10 1.08 -37.40
N VAL A 35 2.56 0.87 -36.21
CA VAL A 35 1.71 -0.30 -35.95
C VAL A 35 0.38 -0.04 -36.66
N ASP A 36 0.15 -0.81 -37.72
CA ASP A 36 -1.14 -0.97 -38.37
C ASP A 36 -2.10 -1.57 -37.33
N VAL A 37 -2.93 -0.72 -36.73
CA VAL A 37 -4.00 -1.16 -35.84
C VAL A 37 -5.16 -1.55 -36.74
N GLY A 38 -5.52 -2.83 -36.72
CA GLY A 38 -6.56 -3.41 -37.54
C GLY A 38 -7.81 -2.51 -37.63
N HIS A 39 -8.19 -2.22 -38.87
CA HIS A 39 -9.40 -1.49 -39.21
C HIS A 39 -10.62 -2.41 -39.01
N ASN A 40 -11.09 -2.56 -37.77
CA ASN A 40 -12.50 -2.86 -37.53
C ASN A 40 -13.25 -1.53 -37.37
N ALA A 41 -13.81 -1.05 -38.48
CA ALA A 41 -14.64 0.14 -38.56
C ALA A 41 -16.02 -0.07 -37.89
N SER A 42 -16.03 -0.44 -36.61
CA SER A 42 -17.18 -0.25 -35.73
C SER A 42 -16.90 1.00 -34.91
N GLN A 43 -17.36 2.15 -35.42
CA GLN A 43 -17.42 3.36 -34.60
C GLN A 43 -18.34 3.07 -33.41
N SER A 44 -17.77 2.89 -32.22
CA SER A 44 -18.55 2.83 -30.99
C SER A 44 -19.19 4.20 -30.78
N THR A 45 -20.51 4.28 -30.93
CA THR A 45 -21.27 5.46 -30.58
C THR A 45 -21.22 5.67 -29.06
N PRO A 46 -21.18 6.92 -28.57
CA PRO A 46 -21.24 7.18 -27.14
C PRO A 46 -22.54 6.61 -26.56
N VAL A 47 -22.42 5.90 -25.44
CA VAL A 47 -23.56 5.34 -24.71
C VAL A 47 -24.51 6.49 -24.37
N THR A 48 -25.74 6.40 -24.88
CA THR A 48 -26.78 7.40 -24.62
C THR A 48 -27.56 6.99 -23.38
N GLN A 49 -28.18 7.94 -22.69
CA GLN A 49 -28.93 7.67 -21.46
C GLN A 49 -30.05 6.62 -21.67
N GLY A 50 -30.68 6.58 -22.85
CA GLY A 50 -31.65 5.55 -23.20
C GLY A 50 -31.08 4.13 -23.31
N ASP A 51 -29.81 3.98 -23.72
CA ASP A 51 -29.13 2.68 -23.77
C ASP A 51 -28.88 2.14 -22.35
N LEU A 52 -28.54 3.04 -21.42
CA LEU A 52 -28.37 2.72 -20.01
C LEU A 52 -29.68 2.28 -19.36
N ASP A 53 -30.78 3.00 -19.61
CA ASP A 53 -32.13 2.64 -19.14
C ASP A 53 -32.59 1.29 -19.72
N GLN A 54 -32.27 1.01 -20.98
CA GLN A 54 -32.64 -0.24 -21.64
C GLN A 54 -31.86 -1.44 -21.08
N MET A 55 -30.59 -1.24 -20.71
CA MET A 55 -29.77 -2.25 -20.04
C MET A 55 -30.24 -2.51 -18.60
N ALA A 56 -30.66 -1.46 -17.89
CA ALA A 56 -31.28 -1.57 -16.56
C ALA A 56 -32.63 -2.32 -16.60
N ALA A 57 -33.47 -2.01 -17.59
CA ALA A 57 -34.75 -2.71 -17.79
C ALA A 57 -34.57 -4.17 -18.24
N ALA A 58 -33.47 -4.51 -18.91
CA ALA A 58 -33.13 -5.89 -19.26
C ALA A 58 -32.70 -6.71 -18.05
N ALA A 59 -32.03 -6.10 -17.05
CA ALA A 59 -31.67 -6.76 -15.80
C ALA A 59 -32.90 -7.09 -14.92
N ASP A 60 -33.96 -6.28 -15.02
CA ASP A 60 -35.21 -6.47 -14.28
C ASP A 60 -36.12 -7.57 -14.89
N ARG A 61 -35.89 -7.93 -16.17
CA ARG A 61 -36.70 -8.92 -16.92
C ARG A 61 -36.17 -10.35 -16.90
N ALA A 62 -35.52 -10.77 -15.81
CA ALA A 62 -35.24 -12.19 -15.62
C ALA A 62 -36.55 -12.95 -15.32
N PRO A 63 -36.91 -14.00 -16.08
CA PRO A 63 -38.12 -14.77 -15.83
C PRO A 63 -37.99 -15.55 -14.51
N THR A 64 -39.01 -15.42 -13.66
CA THR A 64 -39.15 -16.21 -12.44
C THR A 64 -39.52 -17.64 -12.82
N GLY A 65 -38.56 -18.58 -12.71
CA GLY A 65 -38.87 -20.03 -12.71
C GLY A 65 -38.21 -20.92 -13.78
N ALA A 66 -36.89 -20.82 -14.00
CA ALA A 66 -36.13 -21.86 -14.71
C ALA A 66 -35.16 -22.59 -13.74
N PRO A 67 -34.98 -23.92 -13.84
CA PRO A 67 -34.09 -24.65 -12.96
C PRO A 67 -32.64 -24.22 -13.16
N ALA A 68 -31.94 -24.01 -12.05
CA ALA A 68 -30.60 -23.44 -11.99
C ALA A 68 -29.55 -24.33 -12.66
N THR A 69 -28.96 -23.81 -13.74
CA THR A 69 -27.59 -24.15 -14.14
C THR A 69 -26.84 -22.86 -14.47
N ALA A 70 -25.71 -22.67 -13.79
CA ALA A 70 -24.62 -21.72 -14.05
C ALA A 70 -24.78 -20.25 -13.58
N THR A 71 -24.08 -19.97 -12.47
CA THR A 71 -23.26 -18.76 -12.18
C THR A 71 -23.91 -17.38 -12.28
N SER A 72 -24.68 -17.01 -11.26
CA SER A 72 -25.00 -15.61 -10.93
C SER A 72 -23.95 -15.03 -9.97
N VAL A 73 -23.18 -14.05 -10.43
CA VAL A 73 -22.31 -13.21 -9.61
C VAL A 73 -23.20 -12.26 -8.77
N PRO A 74 -23.09 -12.20 -7.43
CA PRO A 74 -23.92 -11.31 -6.64
C PRO A 74 -23.63 -9.85 -7.00
N ALA A 75 -24.68 -9.12 -7.37
CA ALA A 75 -24.64 -7.69 -7.62
C ALA A 75 -24.15 -6.94 -6.38
N TYR A 76 -23.14 -6.09 -6.57
CA TYR A 76 -22.65 -5.16 -5.56
C TYR A 76 -23.78 -4.19 -5.20
N ALA A 77 -24.33 -4.31 -3.99
CA ALA A 77 -25.27 -3.33 -3.46
C ALA A 77 -24.52 -2.01 -3.14
N PRO A 78 -25.04 -0.84 -3.52
CA PRO A 78 -24.41 0.45 -3.22
C PRO A 78 -24.41 0.70 -1.71
N GLN A 79 -23.23 0.65 -1.09
CA GLN A 79 -23.02 0.84 0.35
C GLN A 79 -23.14 2.30 0.85
N ASN A 80 -23.72 3.21 0.07
CA ASN A 80 -23.98 4.56 0.56
C ASN A 80 -25.38 5.02 0.14
N SER A 81 -26.38 4.64 0.93
CA SER A 81 -27.68 5.29 0.88
C SER A 81 -28.00 5.83 2.27
N LEU A 82 -28.27 7.13 2.33
CA LEU A 82 -28.90 7.79 3.48
C LEU A 82 -30.16 7.01 3.94
N GLN A 83 -30.83 6.29 3.03
CA GLN A 83 -31.89 5.34 3.34
C GLN A 83 -31.49 4.24 4.32
N ALA A 84 -30.33 3.59 4.15
CA ALA A 84 -29.88 2.53 5.07
C ALA A 84 -29.62 3.08 6.48
N GLN A 85 -29.16 4.34 6.57
CA GLN A 85 -28.94 5.02 7.83
C GLN A 85 -30.27 5.39 8.51
N ALA A 86 -31.26 5.87 7.75
CA ALA A 86 -32.61 6.14 8.26
C ALA A 86 -33.31 4.88 8.80
N GLN A 87 -33.06 3.71 8.21
CA GLN A 87 -33.59 2.41 8.66
C GLN A 87 -32.90 1.89 9.94
N ALA A 88 -31.62 2.22 10.16
CA ALA A 88 -30.93 1.87 11.41
C ALA A 88 -31.43 2.70 12.60
N LEU A 89 -31.72 3.99 12.39
CA LEU A 89 -32.26 4.89 13.41
C LEU A 89 -33.69 4.52 13.83
N SER A 90 -34.50 4.02 12.91
CA SER A 90 -35.89 3.59 13.21
C SER A 90 -35.96 2.24 13.93
N ASN A 91 -34.95 1.38 13.78
CA ASN A 91 -34.86 0.08 14.47
C ASN A 91 -34.14 0.14 15.84
N GLY A 92 -33.75 1.34 16.30
CA GLY A 92 -33.01 1.57 17.55
C GLY A 92 -33.78 1.31 18.85
N SER A 93 -34.99 0.73 18.80
CA SER A 93 -35.83 0.51 19.99
C SER A 93 -35.90 -0.95 20.45
N GLN A 94 -35.16 -1.89 19.84
CA GLN A 94 -35.35 -3.32 20.11
C GLN A 94 -34.13 -4.09 20.64
N TYR A 95 -33.08 -3.42 21.10
CA TYR A 95 -31.97 -4.09 21.79
C TYR A 95 -31.64 -3.40 23.11
N GLY A 96 -32.09 -4.02 24.21
CA GLY A 96 -31.59 -3.76 25.56
C GLY A 96 -32.63 -3.32 26.58
N GLU A 97 -33.63 -4.15 26.89
CA GLU A 97 -34.30 -4.08 28.19
C GLU A 97 -33.38 -4.69 29.25
N PRO A 98 -32.90 -3.95 30.27
CA PRO A 98 -32.29 -4.56 31.44
C PRO A 98 -33.39 -5.12 32.35
N LEU A 99 -33.27 -6.41 32.67
CA LEU A 99 -34.03 -7.14 33.69
C LEU A 99 -34.22 -6.28 34.96
N ARG A 100 -35.47 -5.92 35.25
CA ARG A 100 -35.85 -5.30 36.51
C ARG A 100 -35.89 -6.35 37.62
N GLN A 101 -34.81 -6.43 38.39
CA GLN A 101 -34.81 -7.12 39.67
C GLN A 101 -35.64 -6.32 40.67
N ASN A 102 -36.72 -6.94 41.14
CA ASN A 102 -37.60 -6.45 42.17
C ASN A 102 -36.85 -6.35 43.52
N GLN A 103 -36.59 -5.13 44.01
CA GLN A 103 -36.18 -4.88 45.39
C GLN A 103 -37.02 -3.74 45.98
N THR A 104 -37.98 -4.12 46.82
CA THR A 104 -38.69 -3.26 47.77
C THR A 104 -37.78 -2.95 48.96
N ALA A 105 -37.39 -1.68 49.12
CA ALA A 105 -37.04 -1.08 50.40
C ALA A 105 -37.20 0.46 50.29
N ALA A 106 -37.83 1.06 51.30
CA ALA A 106 -38.34 2.43 51.31
C ALA A 106 -37.27 3.53 51.15
N GLN A 107 -37.60 4.61 50.42
CA GLN A 107 -36.82 5.86 50.29
C GLN A 107 -37.53 7.01 51.02
N PRO A 108 -36.80 7.87 51.78
CA PRO A 108 -37.20 9.26 52.05
C PRO A 108 -36.82 10.20 50.88
N PRO A 109 -37.40 11.42 50.80
CA PRO A 109 -37.39 12.22 49.57
C PRO A 109 -36.09 12.99 49.27
N ALA A 110 -35.75 12.96 47.97
CA ALA A 110 -34.92 13.82 47.13
C ALA A 110 -34.07 14.96 47.74
N ALA A 111 -32.76 14.86 47.51
CA ALA A 111 -31.90 16.00 47.19
C ALA A 111 -31.39 15.83 45.75
N ALA A 112 -31.54 16.87 44.93
CA ALA A 112 -31.14 16.89 43.53
C ALA A 112 -29.62 16.67 43.36
N GLN A 113 -29.22 15.62 42.64
CA GLN A 113 -27.84 15.41 42.21
C GLN A 113 -27.71 15.81 40.72
N PRO A 114 -26.66 16.57 40.35
CA PRO A 114 -26.46 17.07 39.00
C PRO A 114 -26.18 15.93 38.00
N ALA A 115 -26.59 16.15 36.74
CA ALA A 115 -26.41 15.25 35.62
C ALA A 115 -24.94 14.79 35.46
N PRO A 116 -24.68 13.52 35.09
CA PRO A 116 -23.33 13.07 34.81
C PRO A 116 -22.77 13.84 33.61
N ALA A 117 -21.61 14.48 33.81
CA ALA A 117 -20.87 15.13 32.76
C ALA A 117 -20.58 14.11 31.64
N GLN A 118 -21.00 14.44 30.42
CA GLN A 118 -20.54 13.73 29.23
C GLN A 118 -19.02 13.90 29.17
N GLN A 119 -18.30 12.85 29.58
CA GLN A 119 -16.88 12.72 29.27
C GLN A 119 -16.78 12.48 27.77
N THR A 120 -16.73 13.57 27.01
CA THR A 120 -16.17 13.57 25.67
C THR A 120 -14.76 13.02 25.82
N ALA A 121 -14.55 11.77 25.37
CA ALA A 121 -13.22 11.20 25.27
C ALA A 121 -12.42 12.12 24.36
N SER A 122 -11.59 12.96 24.95
CA SER A 122 -10.58 13.72 24.22
C SER A 122 -9.66 12.69 23.59
N LEU A 123 -9.82 12.48 22.28
CA LEU A 123 -8.80 11.85 21.45
C LEU A 123 -7.51 12.60 21.75
N ALA A 124 -6.50 11.87 22.25
CA ALA A 124 -5.16 12.42 22.40
C ALA A 124 -4.79 13.11 21.08
N PRO A 125 -4.14 14.30 21.10
CA PRO A 125 -3.70 14.94 19.88
C PRO A 125 -2.93 13.91 19.05
N ALA A 126 -3.38 13.66 17.82
CA ALA A 126 -2.66 12.80 16.89
C ALA A 126 -1.21 13.29 16.89
N ALA A 127 -0.27 12.46 17.36
CA ALA A 127 1.12 12.83 17.40
C ALA A 127 1.53 13.28 15.99
N SER A 128 1.79 14.57 15.83
CA SER A 128 2.01 15.27 14.56
C SER A 128 3.37 14.95 13.92
N GLY A 129 3.87 13.73 14.16
CA GLY A 129 5.18 13.23 13.74
C GLY A 129 5.26 11.70 13.71
N ASN A 130 4.16 11.04 13.31
CA ASN A 130 4.18 9.59 13.07
C ASN A 130 3.28 9.20 11.89
N SER A 131 3.46 9.88 10.75
CA SER A 131 2.69 9.63 9.53
C SER A 131 3.58 9.15 8.39
N ILE A 132 3.06 8.20 7.62
CA ILE A 132 3.79 7.53 6.55
C ILE A 132 2.97 7.50 5.26
N ARG A 133 3.63 7.64 4.12
CA ARG A 133 3.04 7.45 2.80
C ARG A 133 3.84 6.45 2.00
N PHE A 134 3.15 5.51 1.36
CA PHE A 134 3.76 4.57 0.43
C PHE A 134 3.56 5.07 -1.00
N LEU A 135 4.66 5.18 -1.76
CA LEU A 135 4.62 5.41 -3.20
C LEU A 135 4.43 4.08 -3.95
N PRO A 136 3.98 4.13 -5.22
CA PRO A 136 3.93 2.96 -6.08
C PRO A 136 5.28 2.21 -6.11
N ILE A 137 5.19 0.88 -6.06
CA ILE A 137 6.35 -0.01 -6.07
C ILE A 137 6.86 -0.17 -7.49
N ILE A 138 8.18 -0.10 -7.66
CA ILE A 138 8.86 -0.20 -8.95
C ILE A 138 9.53 -1.58 -9.07
N GLY A 139 9.38 -2.24 -10.21
CA GLY A 139 10.10 -3.47 -10.56
C GLY A 139 9.44 -4.78 -10.11
N ALA A 140 8.32 -4.73 -9.37
CA ALA A 140 7.52 -5.89 -9.02
C ALA A 140 6.17 -5.91 -9.77
N PRO A 141 5.68 -7.09 -10.21
CA PRO A 141 4.36 -7.22 -10.83
C PRO A 141 3.25 -7.00 -9.80
N VAL A 142 2.08 -6.57 -10.26
CA VAL A 142 0.91 -6.28 -9.41
C VAL A 142 0.56 -7.46 -8.48
N GLN A 143 0.67 -8.69 -8.98
CA GLN A 143 0.41 -9.91 -8.21
C GLN A 143 1.27 -10.01 -6.93
N ALA A 144 2.52 -9.56 -6.98
CA ALA A 144 3.41 -9.51 -5.81
C ALA A 144 3.17 -8.24 -4.97
N VAL A 145 2.85 -7.11 -5.61
CA VAL A 145 2.64 -5.83 -4.94
C VAL A 145 1.35 -5.80 -4.12
N THR A 146 0.28 -6.47 -4.55
CA THR A 146 -1.00 -6.51 -3.82
C THR A 146 -0.87 -7.07 -2.39
N PRO A 147 -0.32 -8.28 -2.15
CA PRO A 147 -0.14 -8.80 -0.80
C PRO A 147 0.88 -7.97 0.01
N LEU A 148 1.95 -7.48 -0.62
CA LEU A 148 2.92 -6.56 0.01
C LEU A 148 2.22 -5.32 0.56
N SER A 149 1.42 -4.64 -0.27
CA SER A 149 0.81 -3.35 0.07
C SER A 149 -0.22 -3.49 1.19
N ARG A 150 -1.02 -4.56 1.16
CA ARG A 150 -1.95 -4.90 2.24
C ARG A 150 -1.20 -5.10 3.56
N GLN A 151 -0.10 -5.86 3.55
CA GLN A 151 0.67 -6.12 4.75
C GLN A 151 1.41 -4.89 5.27
N LEU A 152 2.01 -4.08 4.40
CA LEU A 152 2.61 -2.79 4.79
C LEU A 152 1.58 -1.92 5.52
N GLY A 153 0.34 -1.87 5.00
CA GLY A 153 -0.73 -1.13 5.64
C GLY A 153 -1.17 -1.72 6.99
N ALA A 154 -1.20 -3.03 7.14
CA ALA A 154 -1.53 -3.68 8.41
C ALA A 154 -0.44 -3.43 9.47
N GLU A 155 0.83 -3.69 9.11
CA GLU A 155 2.00 -3.50 9.96
C GLU A 155 2.17 -2.05 10.39
N ALA A 156 2.00 -1.10 9.47
CA ALA A 156 2.11 0.32 9.78
C ALA A 156 1.08 0.75 10.82
N ARG A 157 -0.19 0.33 10.66
CA ARG A 157 -1.24 0.62 11.64
C ARG A 157 -0.99 -0.06 12.98
N ALA A 158 -0.52 -1.31 12.97
CA ALA A 158 -0.15 -2.04 14.20
C ALA A 158 0.97 -1.34 14.97
N LYS A 159 1.84 -0.61 14.28
CA LYS A 159 2.93 0.20 14.84
C LYS A 159 2.53 1.64 15.18
N GLY A 160 1.25 1.98 15.08
CA GLY A 160 0.74 3.33 15.38
C GLY A 160 1.10 4.40 14.35
N LEU A 161 1.44 4.00 13.11
CA LEU A 161 1.68 4.94 12.01
C LEU A 161 0.35 5.35 11.37
N THR A 162 0.18 6.65 11.16
CA THR A 162 -0.93 7.18 10.36
C THR A 162 -0.57 7.10 8.89
N ILE A 163 -1.30 6.28 8.13
CA ILE A 163 -1.07 6.15 6.68
C ILE A 163 -1.77 7.29 5.94
N ARG A 164 -1.02 8.04 5.13
CA ARG A 164 -1.54 9.05 4.22
C ARG A 164 -1.73 8.46 2.82
N ALA A 165 -2.66 9.05 2.07
CA ALA A 165 -2.88 8.67 0.68
C ALA A 165 -1.62 8.92 -0.16
N SER A 166 -1.38 8.12 -1.20
CA SER A 166 -0.15 8.23 -2.02
C SER A 166 0.00 9.58 -2.74
N ASN A 167 -1.07 10.34 -2.92
CA ASN A 167 -1.08 11.69 -3.49
C ASN A 167 -1.04 12.82 -2.43
N ASP A 168 -1.09 12.49 -1.14
CA ASP A 168 -1.06 13.45 -0.04
C ASP A 168 0.39 13.74 0.39
N ASN A 169 0.86 14.96 0.19
CA ASN A 169 2.25 15.36 0.49
C ASN A 169 2.47 15.78 1.96
N SER A 170 1.47 15.62 2.84
CA SER A 170 1.60 16.00 4.25
C SER A 170 2.18 14.90 5.15
N ALA A 171 2.61 13.77 4.58
CA ALA A 171 3.22 12.69 5.35
C ALA A 171 4.62 13.10 5.80
N GLU A 172 4.95 12.79 7.05
CA GLU A 172 6.27 13.08 7.61
C GLU A 172 7.36 12.29 6.89
N ASN A 173 7.12 10.99 6.65
CA ASN A 173 8.02 10.15 5.89
C ASN A 173 7.32 9.52 4.69
N ILE A 174 8.02 9.48 3.57
CA ILE A 174 7.58 8.88 2.33
C ILE A 174 8.45 7.65 2.09
N LEU A 175 7.85 6.51 1.78
CA LEU A 175 8.56 5.27 1.43
C LEU A 175 8.39 4.99 -0.06
N LYS A 176 9.52 4.81 -0.74
CA LYS A 176 9.58 4.46 -2.17
C LYS A 176 10.31 3.13 -2.34
N GLY A 177 9.59 2.12 -2.82
CA GLY A 177 10.07 0.74 -2.92
C GLY A 177 10.55 0.37 -4.33
N TYR A 178 11.68 -0.31 -4.39
CA TYR A 178 12.30 -0.87 -5.58
C TYR A 178 12.56 -2.35 -5.36
N PHE A 179 12.09 -3.17 -6.30
CA PHE A 179 12.14 -4.62 -6.18
C PHE A 179 12.72 -5.23 -7.46
N SER A 180 13.45 -6.33 -7.30
CA SER A 180 13.92 -7.17 -8.39
C SER A 180 13.86 -8.62 -7.96
N ALA A 181 13.53 -9.52 -8.87
CA ALA A 181 13.59 -10.96 -8.66
C ALA A 181 14.40 -11.60 -9.79
N PHE A 182 15.36 -12.44 -9.44
CA PHE A 182 16.18 -13.16 -10.42
C PHE A 182 16.46 -14.58 -9.95
N ALA A 183 16.55 -15.50 -10.91
CA ALA A 183 16.92 -16.88 -10.65
C ALA A 183 18.44 -17.00 -10.39
N ASP A 184 18.79 -17.84 -9.43
CA ASP A 184 20.15 -18.22 -9.05
C ASP A 184 20.19 -19.73 -8.82
N GLY A 185 20.52 -20.47 -9.88
CA GLY A 185 20.45 -21.94 -9.89
C GLY A 185 19.04 -22.46 -9.57
N ALA A 186 18.91 -23.21 -8.48
CA ALA A 186 17.64 -23.77 -8.02
C ALA A 186 16.84 -22.81 -7.11
N LYS A 187 17.29 -21.56 -6.99
CA LYS A 187 16.70 -20.54 -6.11
C LYS A 187 16.29 -19.32 -6.91
N VAL A 188 15.42 -18.50 -6.33
CA VAL A 188 15.12 -17.14 -6.77
C VAL A 188 15.47 -16.20 -5.62
N ASN A 189 16.22 -15.14 -5.94
CA ASN A 189 16.52 -14.06 -5.00
C ASN A 189 15.62 -12.87 -5.33
N VAL A 190 14.86 -12.43 -4.34
CA VAL A 190 14.06 -11.20 -4.38
C VAL A 190 14.83 -10.15 -3.59
N VAL A 191 15.39 -9.16 -4.28
CA VAL A 191 16.10 -8.04 -3.68
C VAL A 191 15.16 -6.85 -3.61
N TYR A 192 15.11 -6.19 -2.45
CA TYR A 192 14.28 -5.02 -2.24
C TYR A 192 15.06 -3.88 -1.59
N VAL A 193 14.77 -2.67 -2.03
CA VAL A 193 15.35 -1.42 -1.51
C VAL A 193 14.22 -0.43 -1.27
N TRP A 194 14.24 0.21 -0.12
CA TRP A 194 13.32 1.28 0.22
C TRP A 194 14.08 2.57 0.50
N ASP A 195 13.76 3.62 -0.25
CA ASP A 195 14.18 4.97 0.11
C ASP A 195 13.16 5.55 1.08
N ILE A 196 13.64 6.02 2.24
CA ILE A 196 12.87 6.82 3.18
C ILE A 196 13.17 8.28 2.88
N LEU A 197 12.14 9.03 2.52
CA LEU A 197 12.24 10.44 2.15
C LEU A 197 11.48 11.32 3.15
N ASP A 198 11.89 12.57 3.29
CA ASP A 198 11.12 13.60 4.00
C ASP A 198 9.93 14.09 3.15
N ALA A 199 9.14 15.02 3.70
CA ALA A 199 8.02 15.64 3.00
C ALA A 199 8.43 16.40 1.71
N ASN A 200 9.69 16.84 1.60
CA ASN A 200 10.23 17.52 0.42
C ASN A 200 10.76 16.54 -0.64
N GLY A 201 10.75 15.23 -0.36
CA GLY A 201 11.30 14.21 -1.24
C GLY A 201 12.82 14.07 -1.14
N VAL A 202 13.46 14.67 -0.14
CA VAL A 202 14.88 14.46 0.15
C VAL A 202 15.04 13.11 0.83
N ARG A 203 15.95 12.27 0.34
CA ARG A 203 16.21 10.96 0.93
C ARG A 203 16.94 11.13 2.27
N LEU A 204 16.30 10.65 3.33
CA LEU A 204 16.83 10.60 4.69
C LEU A 204 17.61 9.31 4.94
N HIS A 205 17.11 8.19 4.43
CA HIS A 205 17.69 6.87 4.69
C HIS A 205 17.35 5.86 3.60
N ARG A 206 18.06 4.72 3.62
CA ARG A 206 17.82 3.61 2.72
C ARG A 206 17.80 2.30 3.49
N LEU A 207 16.69 1.58 3.39
CA LEU A 207 16.57 0.21 3.86
C LEU A 207 16.75 -0.74 2.68
N GLN A 208 17.30 -1.92 2.93
CA GLN A 208 17.49 -2.93 1.90
C GLN A 208 17.47 -4.33 2.51
N GLY A 209 17.10 -5.31 1.70
CA GLY A 209 17.17 -6.70 2.08
C GLY A 209 17.01 -7.63 0.88
N GLN A 210 17.11 -8.93 1.15
CA GLN A 210 16.79 -9.95 0.17
C GLN A 210 16.04 -11.10 0.83
N GLU A 211 15.15 -11.71 0.06
CA GLU A 211 14.56 -13.01 0.38
C GLU A 211 14.97 -14.02 -0.68
N THR A 212 15.27 -15.25 -0.25
CA THR A 212 15.59 -16.35 -1.14
C THR A 212 14.52 -17.43 -1.05
N VAL A 213 13.97 -17.83 -2.19
CA VAL A 213 12.94 -18.87 -2.29
C VAL A 213 13.37 -19.95 -3.27
N ALA A 214 12.75 -21.13 -3.20
CA ALA A 214 12.98 -22.17 -4.20
C ALA A 214 12.41 -21.72 -5.56
N ALA A 215 13.17 -21.91 -6.64
CA ALA A 215 12.72 -21.54 -7.97
C ALA A 215 11.49 -22.36 -8.39
N LYS A 216 10.60 -21.72 -9.18
CA LYS A 216 9.38 -22.35 -9.70
C LYS A 216 9.13 -21.88 -11.13
N GLY A 217 9.51 -22.71 -12.09
CA GLY A 217 9.42 -22.37 -13.52
C GLY A 217 10.49 -21.35 -13.94
N SER A 218 10.32 -20.79 -15.14
CA SER A 218 11.31 -19.88 -15.74
C SER A 218 11.16 -18.42 -15.32
N ASP A 219 9.96 -18.01 -14.89
CA ASP A 219 9.71 -16.65 -14.38
C ASP A 219 10.11 -16.56 -12.90
N PRO A 220 11.08 -15.71 -12.52
CA PRO A 220 11.46 -15.55 -11.12
C PRO A 220 10.29 -15.14 -10.22
N TRP A 221 9.36 -14.32 -10.72
CA TRP A 221 8.22 -13.86 -9.93
C TRP A 221 7.21 -14.97 -9.62
N ALA A 222 7.15 -16.03 -10.43
CA ALA A 222 6.27 -17.17 -10.20
C ALA A 222 6.64 -17.99 -8.94
N ALA A 223 7.88 -17.86 -8.45
CA ALA A 223 8.34 -18.46 -7.20
C ALA A 223 7.96 -17.65 -5.95
N VAL A 224 7.62 -16.37 -6.13
CA VAL A 224 7.37 -15.43 -5.03
C VAL A 224 5.91 -15.54 -4.60
N THR A 225 5.68 -16.15 -3.44
CA THR A 225 4.33 -16.29 -2.88
C THR A 225 3.88 -15.03 -2.15
N ASP A 226 2.56 -14.90 -1.95
CA ASP A 226 1.97 -13.87 -1.08
C ASP A 226 2.66 -13.79 0.29
N ARG A 227 3.02 -14.95 0.86
CA ARG A 227 3.64 -15.03 2.17
C ARG A 227 5.02 -14.37 2.18
N VAL A 228 5.82 -14.60 1.13
CA VAL A 228 7.15 -13.99 1.00
C VAL A 228 7.03 -12.46 0.96
N MET A 229 6.08 -11.94 0.18
CA MET A 229 5.84 -10.50 0.12
C MET A 229 5.31 -9.94 1.44
N GLN A 230 4.48 -10.68 2.18
CA GLN A 230 4.05 -10.30 3.53
C GLN A 230 5.23 -10.26 4.52
N ASP A 231 6.13 -11.25 4.46
CA ASP A 231 7.32 -11.29 5.31
C ASP A 231 8.28 -10.11 5.00
N ILE A 232 8.44 -9.74 3.72
CA ILE A 232 9.21 -8.55 3.31
C ILE A 232 8.57 -7.26 3.88
N ALA A 233 7.24 -7.13 3.82
CA ALA A 233 6.54 -5.97 4.38
C ALA A 233 6.77 -5.85 5.89
N ALA A 234 6.64 -6.95 6.63
CA ALA A 234 6.87 -6.98 8.07
C ALA A 234 8.31 -6.60 8.42
N LYS A 235 9.31 -7.18 7.73
CA LYS A 235 10.73 -6.82 7.87
C LYS A 235 10.96 -5.33 7.61
N THR A 236 10.43 -4.81 6.50
CA THR A 236 10.57 -3.39 6.12
C THR A 236 10.07 -2.45 7.23
N LEU A 237 8.90 -2.71 7.81
CA LEU A 237 8.34 -1.86 8.86
C LEU A 237 9.03 -2.02 10.22
N ASN A 238 9.61 -3.19 10.49
CA ASN A 238 10.49 -3.38 11.64
C ASN A 238 11.76 -2.54 11.49
N ASP A 239 12.42 -2.62 10.34
CA ASP A 239 13.64 -1.85 10.05
C ASP A 239 13.37 -0.33 10.06
N TYR A 240 12.25 0.09 9.48
CA TYR A 240 11.79 1.49 9.55
C TYR A 240 11.59 1.96 10.99
N SER A 241 10.97 1.14 11.85
CA SER A 241 10.75 1.50 13.25
C SER A 241 12.07 1.65 14.01
N SER A 242 12.99 0.72 13.79
CA SER A 242 14.34 0.76 14.39
C SER A 242 15.11 2.01 13.95
N TRP A 243 15.04 2.36 12.66
CA TRP A 243 15.62 3.60 12.15
C TRP A 243 14.95 4.83 12.78
N LYS A 244 13.61 4.90 12.84
CA LYS A 244 12.90 6.03 13.46
C LYS A 244 13.32 6.25 14.91
N GLN A 245 13.51 5.17 15.69
CA GLN A 245 13.96 5.24 17.07
C GLN A 245 15.40 5.76 17.18
N SER A 246 16.30 5.38 16.27
CA SER A 246 17.67 5.86 16.29
C SER A 246 17.82 7.34 15.90
N GLN A 247 16.82 7.93 15.24
CA GLN A 247 16.78 9.37 14.96
C GLN A 247 16.29 10.21 16.14
N GLN A 248 15.69 9.59 17.16
CA GLN A 248 15.10 10.28 18.32
C GLN A 248 16.01 10.31 19.56
N GLY A 249 17.09 9.55 19.56
CA GLY A 249 18.10 9.51 20.63
C GLY A 249 19.34 10.31 20.26
#